data_AF-A0A8H7N5J0-F1
#
_entry.id   AF-A0A8H7N5J0-F1
#
_cell.length_a   1.000
_cell.length_b   1.000
_cell.length_c   1.000
_cell.angle_alpha   90.00
_cell.angle_beta   90.00
_cell.angle_gamma   90.00
#
_symmetry.space_group_name_H-M   'P 1'
#
loop_
_entity.id
_entity.type
_entity.pdbx_description
1 polymer ?
#
loop_
_entity_poly.entity_id
_entity_poly.type
_entity_poly.pdbx_seq_one_letter_code
_entity_poly.pdbx_strand_id
1 'polypeptide(L)'
;MGSAPQPARVVLLAVYFATNSDIDSLRALAAQHREILRNELLLRILLTYVPETTHPSQYADFVREISQDEISQESDDVALDFSPLGQLTDSQASKKARKLHLLQLTSADAPGPESDDVLSQFLFQRAYKMDEDAGMLSLVPDLLVPFLDQSPAIRTWVASTILPLIRRNFDYYSQDTAQHSLREFQNLPDLAAVEYLLSRTDQIEEDVNNIGRDLRGLAGPWLYNDSRWNLGSNSESDEGQNGVSCQGWQYVLDWLVLHASKSWKVTADAIEEWDGPSDADLGDAAGVFLRQQQLDYLSETYIRAALASAYLIPVPSMDALAGAYRIVSRAWLLFGQDQLPSFHASLEHLPALPALSTLNPAGGKVSATHMRNDLLQSSNPLTAPSVSSMNFLQGLILSASVMTRLGIPYSVKRAGEMVLLRDAREQKGELVKLVRLVLNKRQEVVMSTG
;
A
#
# COMPACT_ATOMS: atom_id res chain seq x y z
N MET A 1 39.00 -0.22 -48.72
CA MET A 1 38.30 1.00 -48.30
C MET A 1 36.82 0.82 -48.62
N GLY A 2 36.05 0.29 -47.68
CA GLY A 2 34.62 0.09 -47.85
C GLY A 2 33.91 1.43 -47.76
N SER A 3 33.01 1.72 -48.71
CA SER A 3 32.09 2.85 -48.64
C SER A 3 31.38 2.84 -47.30
N ALA A 4 31.34 3.97 -46.59
CA ALA A 4 30.51 4.12 -45.40
C ALA A 4 29.06 3.69 -45.74
N PRO A 5 28.42 2.83 -44.92
CA PRO A 5 27.09 2.33 -45.23
C PRO A 5 26.06 3.47 -45.19
N GLN A 6 25.14 3.46 -46.13
CA GLN A 6 24.07 4.47 -46.21
C GLN A 6 23.20 4.42 -44.92
N PRO A 7 22.81 5.57 -44.32
CA PRO A 7 22.05 5.59 -43.07
C PRO A 7 20.80 4.71 -43.05
N ALA A 8 20.06 4.63 -44.16
CA ALA A 8 18.86 3.80 -44.25
C ALA A 8 19.15 2.30 -44.10
N ARG A 9 20.32 1.83 -44.55
CA ARG A 9 20.73 0.43 -44.43
C ARG A 9 21.11 0.09 -42.99
N VAL A 10 21.81 1.00 -42.30
CA VAL A 10 22.13 0.87 -40.87
C VAL A 10 20.85 0.75 -40.04
N VAL A 11 19.86 1.63 -40.26
CA VAL A 11 18.58 1.56 -39.54
C VAL A 11 17.83 0.26 -39.82
N LEU A 12 17.79 -0.21 -41.06
CA LEU A 12 17.13 -1.48 -41.39
C LEU A 12 17.83 -2.69 -40.77
N LEU A 13 19.16 -2.66 -40.66
CA LEU A 13 19.92 -3.71 -39.99
C LEU A 13 19.66 -3.71 -38.48
N ALA A 14 19.59 -2.52 -37.86
CA ALA A 14 19.22 -2.38 -36.45
C ALA A 14 17.83 -2.97 -36.17
N VAL A 15 16.85 -2.69 -37.04
CA VAL A 15 15.51 -3.28 -36.95
C VAL A 15 15.55 -4.80 -37.10
N TYR A 16 16.37 -5.32 -38.01
CA TYR A 16 16.53 -6.76 -38.18
C TYR A 16 17.09 -7.42 -36.91
N PHE A 17 18.16 -6.89 -36.33
CA PHE A 17 18.73 -7.43 -35.10
C PHE A 17 17.76 -7.34 -33.92
N ALA A 18 17.07 -6.20 -33.75
CA ALA A 18 16.04 -6.04 -32.73
C ALA A 18 14.90 -7.07 -32.88
N THR A 19 14.42 -7.29 -34.11
CA THR A 19 13.36 -8.26 -34.41
C THR A 19 13.73 -9.70 -34.03
N ASN A 20 15.02 -10.04 -34.11
CA ASN A 20 15.54 -11.36 -33.76
C ASN A 20 16.10 -11.43 -32.34
N SER A 21 15.92 -10.38 -31.53
CA SER A 21 16.50 -10.24 -30.18
C SER A 21 18.02 -10.41 -30.13
N ASP A 22 18.73 -10.10 -31.22
CA ASP A 22 20.19 -10.13 -31.30
C ASP A 22 20.76 -8.79 -30.78
N ILE A 23 20.75 -8.65 -29.46
CA ILE A 23 21.14 -7.41 -28.77
C ILE A 23 22.64 -7.14 -28.89
N ASP A 24 23.47 -8.18 -28.96
CA ASP A 24 24.92 -8.03 -29.10
C ASP A 24 25.29 -7.45 -30.46
N SER A 25 24.70 -7.97 -31.55
CA SER A 25 24.89 -7.39 -32.89
C SER A 25 24.33 -5.97 -33.00
N LEU A 26 23.20 -5.71 -32.33
CA LEU A 26 22.63 -4.35 -32.27
C LEU A 26 23.53 -3.37 -31.51
N ARG A 27 24.12 -3.81 -30.38
CA ARG A 27 25.07 -3.03 -29.59
C ARG A 27 26.32 -2.69 -30.42
N ALA A 28 26.90 -3.68 -31.09
CA ALA A 28 28.06 -3.47 -31.96
C ALA A 28 27.74 -2.51 -33.13
N LEU A 29 26.55 -2.64 -33.74
CA LEU A 29 26.09 -1.72 -34.78
C LEU A 29 25.90 -0.29 -34.27
N ALA A 30 25.37 -0.12 -33.06
CA ALA A 30 25.22 1.19 -32.42
C ALA A 30 26.57 1.85 -32.12
N ALA A 31 27.54 1.08 -31.62
CA ALA A 31 28.91 1.55 -31.36
C ALA A 31 29.58 2.09 -32.64
N GLN A 32 29.52 1.33 -33.74
CA GLN A 32 30.16 1.69 -35.02
C GLN A 32 29.45 2.85 -35.75
N HIS A 33 28.17 3.12 -35.44
CA HIS A 33 27.34 4.08 -36.18
C HIS A 33 26.55 5.04 -35.28
N ARG A 34 27.16 5.56 -34.20
CA ARG A 34 26.52 6.49 -33.24
C ARG A 34 25.87 7.73 -33.86
N GLU A 35 26.45 8.29 -34.91
CA GLU A 35 25.91 9.47 -35.61
C GLU A 35 24.54 9.20 -36.27
N ILE A 36 24.29 7.95 -36.66
CA ILE A 36 23.06 7.50 -37.31
C ILE A 36 22.08 6.96 -36.27
N LEU A 37 22.55 6.08 -35.39
CA LEU A 37 21.76 5.41 -34.36
C LEU A 37 21.81 6.17 -33.04
N ARG A 38 21.18 7.35 -33.03
CA ARG A 38 21.04 8.17 -31.81
C ARG A 38 20.22 7.44 -30.75
N ASN A 39 20.46 7.76 -29.48
CA ASN A 39 19.86 7.07 -28.32
C ASN A 39 18.33 6.98 -28.40
N GLU A 40 17.64 8.08 -28.72
CA GLU A 40 16.18 8.08 -28.90
C GLU A 40 15.74 7.12 -30.03
N LEU A 41 16.45 7.10 -31.16
CA LEU A 41 16.14 6.20 -32.27
C LEU A 41 16.35 4.73 -31.88
N LEU A 42 17.41 4.42 -31.14
CA LEU A 42 17.67 3.08 -30.62
C LEU A 42 16.56 2.63 -29.68
N LEU A 43 16.16 3.47 -28.72
CA LEU A 43 15.07 3.15 -27.80
C LEU A 43 13.75 2.93 -28.54
N ARG A 44 13.46 3.74 -29.57
CA ARG A 44 12.28 3.53 -30.43
C ARG A 44 12.35 2.24 -31.23
N ILE A 45 13.52 1.87 -31.74
CA ILE A 45 13.71 0.58 -32.43
C ILE A 45 13.50 -0.57 -31.45
N LEU A 46 14.10 -0.52 -30.26
CA LEU A 46 13.93 -1.54 -29.22
C LEU A 46 12.45 -1.68 -28.82
N LEU A 47 11.77 -0.56 -28.59
CA LEU A 47 10.36 -0.53 -28.21
C LEU A 47 9.44 -1.12 -29.29
N THR A 48 9.78 -0.89 -30.55
CA THR A 48 8.93 -1.30 -31.68
C THR A 48 9.18 -2.74 -32.11
N TYR A 49 10.43 -3.20 -32.07
CA TYR A 49 10.84 -4.40 -32.78
C TYR A 49 11.40 -5.52 -31.90
N VAL A 50 11.84 -5.25 -30.66
CA VAL A 50 12.20 -6.36 -29.76
C VAL A 50 10.90 -7.05 -29.33
N PRO A 51 10.72 -8.37 -29.58
CA PRO A 51 9.53 -9.10 -29.16
C PRO A 51 9.26 -8.92 -27.67
N GLU A 52 8.00 -8.71 -27.29
CA GLU A 52 7.56 -8.51 -25.91
C GLU A 52 7.85 -9.73 -25.01
N THR A 53 8.01 -10.91 -25.61
CA THR A 53 8.41 -12.16 -24.94
C THR A 53 9.92 -12.27 -24.66
N THR A 54 10.73 -11.34 -25.15
CA THR A 54 12.18 -11.32 -24.88
C THR A 54 12.43 -10.97 -23.42
N HIS A 55 13.21 -11.81 -22.73
CA HIS A 55 13.51 -11.60 -21.31
C HIS A 55 14.30 -10.30 -21.09
N PRO A 56 13.92 -9.43 -20.12
CA PRO A 56 14.58 -8.14 -19.91
C PRO A 56 16.09 -8.22 -19.68
N SER A 57 16.59 -9.26 -19.02
CA SER A 57 18.03 -9.45 -18.80
C SER A 57 18.87 -9.49 -20.09
N GLN A 58 18.27 -9.74 -21.25
CA GLN A 58 18.98 -9.74 -22.53
C GLN A 58 19.25 -8.33 -23.06
N TYR A 59 18.44 -7.33 -22.69
CA TYR A 59 18.51 -5.99 -23.26
C TYR A 59 18.54 -4.85 -22.24
N ALA A 60 18.25 -5.09 -20.96
CA ALA A 60 18.23 -4.06 -19.92
C ALA A 60 19.60 -3.38 -19.76
N ASP A 61 20.69 -4.14 -19.80
CA ASP A 61 22.04 -3.56 -19.73
C ASP A 61 22.33 -2.68 -20.94
N PHE A 62 21.92 -3.10 -22.14
CA PHE A 62 22.07 -2.28 -23.34
C PHE A 62 21.22 -0.99 -23.28
N VAL A 63 20.01 -1.05 -22.73
CA VAL A 63 19.18 0.14 -22.48
C VAL A 63 19.87 1.09 -21.50
N ARG A 64 20.53 0.55 -20.47
CA ARG A 64 21.35 1.35 -19.53
C ARG A 64 22.51 2.03 -20.24
N GLU A 65 23.28 1.30 -21.03
CA GLU A 65 24.38 1.84 -21.84
C GLU A 65 23.91 2.97 -22.77
N ILE A 66 22.75 2.80 -23.44
CA ILE A 66 22.14 3.85 -24.28
C ILE A 66 21.80 5.09 -23.46
N SER A 67 21.26 4.93 -22.26
CA SER A 67 20.86 6.07 -21.41
C SER A 67 22.03 6.87 -20.85
N GLN A 68 23.17 6.21 -20.59
CA GLN A 68 24.38 6.81 -20.03
C GLN A 68 25.36 7.30 -21.12
N ASP A 69 25.05 7.06 -22.39
CA ASP A 69 25.92 7.31 -23.55
C ASP A 69 27.25 6.51 -23.52
N GLU A 70 27.23 5.37 -22.83
CA GLU A 70 28.40 4.53 -22.49
C GLU A 70 28.62 3.34 -23.44
N ILE A 71 27.93 3.30 -24.59
CA ILE A 71 28.03 2.17 -25.55
C ILE A 71 29.50 1.93 -25.95
N SER A 72 30.14 0.88 -25.43
CA SER A 72 31.59 0.73 -25.47
C SER A 72 32.17 0.70 -26.89
N GLN A 73 33.24 1.48 -27.12
CA GLN A 73 33.96 1.55 -28.40
C GLN A 73 34.85 0.32 -28.66
N GLU A 74 35.06 -0.55 -27.67
CA GLU A 74 35.80 -1.82 -27.85
C GLU A 74 35.12 -2.76 -28.88
N SER A 75 33.88 -2.44 -29.28
CA SER A 75 33.09 -3.13 -30.31
C SER A 75 33.50 -2.82 -31.76
N ASP A 76 34.45 -1.89 -31.99
CA ASP A 76 34.82 -1.43 -33.34
C ASP A 76 35.45 -2.53 -34.22
N ASP A 77 36.00 -3.60 -33.62
CA ASP A 77 36.60 -4.73 -34.34
C ASP A 77 35.61 -5.84 -34.70
N VAL A 78 34.33 -5.74 -34.31
CA VAL A 78 33.32 -6.76 -34.63
C VAL A 78 32.84 -6.61 -36.08
N ALA A 79 33.15 -7.58 -36.93
CA ALA A 79 32.67 -7.61 -38.30
C ALA A 79 31.16 -7.86 -38.37
N LEU A 80 30.38 -6.82 -38.69
CA LEU A 80 28.93 -6.90 -38.80
C LEU A 80 28.48 -7.57 -40.11
N ASP A 81 27.53 -8.50 -40.01
CA ASP A 81 26.95 -9.15 -41.18
C ASP A 81 25.80 -8.32 -41.78
N PHE A 82 26.02 -7.82 -42.99
CA PHE A 82 25.00 -7.11 -43.78
C PHE A 82 24.23 -8.04 -44.73
N SER A 83 24.49 -9.35 -44.74
CA SER A 83 23.81 -10.34 -45.57
C SER A 83 22.27 -10.32 -45.44
N PRO A 84 21.66 -10.04 -44.26
CA PRO A 84 20.19 -10.03 -44.12
C PRO A 84 19.51 -8.95 -44.98
N LEU A 85 20.23 -7.89 -45.35
CA LEU A 85 19.71 -6.84 -46.23
C LEU A 85 19.80 -7.22 -47.72
N GLY A 86 20.48 -8.32 -48.07
CA GLY A 86 20.67 -8.78 -49.45
C GLY A 86 21.23 -7.70 -50.39
N GLN A 87 20.89 -7.81 -51.68
CA GLN A 87 21.21 -6.80 -52.70
C GLN A 87 20.19 -5.66 -52.74
N LEU A 88 19.75 -5.15 -51.58
CA LEU A 88 18.93 -3.94 -51.57
C LEU A 88 19.74 -2.77 -52.12
N THR A 89 19.18 -2.10 -53.12
CA THR A 89 19.73 -0.82 -53.59
C THR A 89 19.45 0.27 -52.56
N ASP A 90 20.28 1.31 -52.51
CA ASP A 90 20.14 2.41 -51.54
C ASP A 90 18.78 3.13 -51.61
N SER A 91 18.20 3.21 -52.82
CA SER A 91 16.84 3.72 -53.05
C SER A 91 15.77 2.83 -52.41
N GLN A 92 15.92 1.50 -52.54
CA GLN A 92 15.01 0.55 -51.91
C GLN A 92 15.14 0.54 -50.38
N ALA A 93 16.38 0.62 -49.86
CA ALA A 93 16.64 0.73 -48.43
C ALA A 93 16.00 2.01 -47.87
N SER A 94 16.19 3.15 -48.53
CA SER A 94 15.57 4.42 -48.14
C SER A 94 14.04 4.34 -48.15
N LYS A 95 13.44 3.70 -49.16
CA LYS A 95 11.99 3.52 -49.24
C LYS A 95 11.45 2.59 -48.15
N LYS A 96 12.18 1.53 -47.78
CA LYS A 96 11.83 0.64 -46.68
C LYS A 96 11.99 1.32 -45.32
N ALA A 97 13.09 2.03 -45.09
CA ALA A 97 13.34 2.77 -43.85
C ALA A 97 12.25 3.83 -43.57
N ARG A 98 11.79 4.55 -44.60
CA ARG A 98 10.67 5.51 -44.47
C ARG A 98 9.32 4.87 -44.15
N LYS A 99 9.17 3.57 -44.38
CA LYS A 99 7.96 2.80 -44.05
C LYS A 99 8.01 2.17 -42.66
N LEU A 100 9.12 2.30 -41.94
CA LEU A 100 9.21 1.83 -40.57
C LEU A 100 8.30 2.71 -39.70
N HIS A 101 7.29 2.09 -39.09
CA HIS A 101 6.38 2.77 -38.17
C HIS A 101 6.92 2.62 -36.75
N LEU A 102 8.01 3.35 -36.45
CA LEU A 102 8.59 3.37 -35.12
C LEU A 102 7.64 4.03 -34.13
N LEU A 103 7.33 3.32 -33.04
CA LEU A 103 6.54 3.85 -31.95
C LEU A 103 7.21 5.11 -31.38
N GLN A 104 6.39 6.05 -30.94
CA GLN A 104 6.86 7.23 -30.22
C GLN A 104 7.09 6.87 -28.76
N LEU A 105 8.10 7.44 -28.13
CA LEU A 105 8.38 7.19 -26.70
C LEU A 105 7.39 7.90 -25.80
N THR A 106 6.89 9.06 -26.23
CA THR A 106 5.93 9.85 -25.45
C THR A 106 4.60 9.11 -25.34
N SER A 107 4.11 8.95 -24.10
CA SER A 107 2.81 8.37 -23.79
C SER A 107 2.01 9.35 -22.95
N ALA A 108 0.73 9.53 -23.27
CA ALA A 108 -0.19 10.32 -22.44
C ALA A 108 -0.46 9.66 -21.08
N ASP A 109 -0.22 8.35 -20.97
CA ASP A 109 -0.48 7.53 -19.77
C ASP A 109 0.80 7.31 -18.94
N ALA A 110 1.85 8.08 -19.19
CA ALA A 110 3.10 8.00 -18.44
C ALA A 110 2.87 8.40 -16.96
N PRO A 111 3.36 7.61 -15.99
CA PRO A 111 3.28 7.96 -14.58
C PRO A 111 4.08 9.22 -14.23
N GLY A 112 3.41 10.19 -13.59
CA GLY A 112 4.03 11.35 -12.95
C GLY A 112 4.12 12.62 -13.83
N PRO A 113 4.08 13.83 -13.24
CA PRO A 113 3.96 15.10 -13.97
C PRO A 113 5.26 15.60 -14.63
N GLU A 114 6.40 14.91 -14.48
CA GLU A 114 7.72 15.43 -14.93
C GLU A 114 8.62 14.37 -15.59
N SER A 115 8.11 13.20 -15.94
CA SER A 115 8.93 12.15 -16.58
C SER A 115 9.10 12.39 -18.09
N ASP A 116 9.64 13.56 -18.45
CA ASP A 116 9.97 13.91 -19.83
C ASP A 116 11.26 13.25 -20.33
N ASP A 117 11.99 12.55 -19.44
CA ASP A 117 13.19 11.85 -19.85
C ASP A 117 12.87 10.62 -20.73
N VAL A 118 13.67 10.50 -21.78
CA VAL A 118 13.50 9.52 -22.87
C VAL A 118 13.56 8.07 -22.36
N LEU A 119 14.38 7.82 -21.33
CA LEU A 119 14.56 6.49 -20.74
C LEU A 119 13.29 6.06 -19.97
N SER A 120 12.78 6.90 -19.08
CA SER A 120 11.58 6.59 -18.31
C SER A 120 10.38 6.38 -19.23
N GLN A 121 10.22 7.22 -20.26
CA GLN A 121 9.18 7.04 -21.28
C GLN A 121 9.27 5.69 -22.00
N PHE A 122 10.49 5.29 -22.41
CA PHE A 122 10.72 3.96 -22.97
C PHE A 122 10.33 2.84 -22.01
N LEU A 123 10.77 2.93 -20.75
CA LEU A 123 10.54 1.91 -19.73
C LEU A 123 9.06 1.75 -19.39
N PHE A 124 8.31 2.86 -19.26
CA PHE A 124 6.86 2.83 -19.06
C PHE A 124 6.15 2.13 -20.22
N GLN A 125 6.42 2.56 -21.46
CA GLN A 125 5.77 1.94 -22.62
C GLN A 125 6.14 0.47 -22.78
N ARG A 126 7.41 0.12 -22.53
CA ARG A 126 7.85 -1.25 -22.63
C ARG A 126 7.18 -2.14 -21.59
N ALA A 127 7.07 -1.68 -20.35
CA ALA A 127 6.38 -2.40 -19.29
C ALA A 127 4.89 -2.62 -19.61
N TYR A 128 4.18 -1.60 -20.12
CA TYR A 128 2.79 -1.77 -20.56
C TYR A 128 2.66 -2.80 -21.68
N LYS A 129 3.51 -2.74 -22.71
CA LYS A 129 3.46 -3.71 -23.82
C LYS A 129 3.79 -5.13 -23.38
N MET A 130 4.74 -5.31 -22.45
CA MET A 130 5.04 -6.63 -21.90
C MET A 130 3.82 -7.27 -21.25
N ASP A 131 3.03 -6.49 -20.51
CA ASP A 131 1.80 -6.99 -19.90
C ASP A 131 0.64 -7.12 -20.89
N GLU A 132 0.31 -6.05 -21.61
CA GLU A 132 -0.87 -5.98 -22.49
C GLU A 132 -0.77 -6.89 -23.72
N ASP A 133 0.41 -6.97 -24.34
CA ASP A 133 0.58 -7.72 -25.59
C ASP A 133 1.04 -9.17 -25.36
N ALA A 134 1.73 -9.44 -24.25
CA ALA A 134 2.34 -10.76 -23.97
C ALA A 134 1.93 -11.40 -22.64
N GLY A 135 1.19 -10.70 -21.76
CA GLY A 135 0.81 -11.20 -20.43
C GLY A 135 1.99 -11.40 -19.48
N MET A 136 3.11 -10.70 -19.71
CA MET A 136 4.39 -10.88 -19.00
C MET A 136 4.55 -9.93 -17.82
N LEU A 137 3.47 -9.63 -17.09
CA LEU A 137 3.51 -8.72 -15.93
C LEU A 137 4.55 -9.12 -14.88
N SER A 138 4.73 -10.42 -14.64
CA SER A 138 5.70 -10.94 -13.67
C SER A 138 7.17 -10.66 -14.05
N LEU A 139 7.46 -10.38 -15.32
CA LEU A 139 8.82 -10.03 -15.79
C LEU A 139 9.07 -8.52 -15.82
N VAL A 140 8.04 -7.69 -15.58
CA VAL A 140 8.20 -6.23 -15.56
C VAL A 140 9.21 -5.75 -14.50
N PRO A 141 9.31 -6.34 -13.28
CA PRO A 141 10.35 -5.98 -12.32
C PRO A 141 11.76 -6.16 -12.87
N ASP A 142 12.03 -7.26 -13.59
CA ASP A 142 13.36 -7.52 -14.18
C ASP A 142 13.78 -6.44 -15.19
N LEU A 143 12.79 -5.76 -15.80
CA LEU A 143 13.04 -4.60 -16.65
C LEU A 143 13.33 -3.33 -15.84
N LEU A 144 12.59 -3.09 -14.75
CA LEU A 144 12.56 -1.78 -14.08
C LEU A 144 13.49 -1.66 -12.87
N VAL A 145 13.68 -2.73 -12.11
CA VAL A 145 14.55 -2.78 -10.92
C VAL A 145 15.95 -2.24 -11.20
N PRO A 146 16.59 -2.56 -12.34
CA PRO A 146 17.93 -2.03 -12.64
C PRO A 146 18.02 -0.51 -12.86
N PHE A 147 16.89 0.20 -12.87
CA PHE A 147 16.79 1.63 -13.14
C PHE A 147 16.20 2.44 -11.98
N LEU A 148 15.91 1.82 -10.83
CA LEU A 148 15.30 2.49 -9.67
C LEU A 148 16.14 3.67 -9.14
N ASP A 149 17.47 3.60 -9.29
CA ASP A 149 18.40 4.66 -8.90
C ASP A 149 18.52 5.81 -9.89
N GLN A 150 18.04 5.63 -11.11
CA GLN A 150 18.19 6.62 -12.19
C GLN A 150 16.95 7.52 -12.31
N SER A 151 15.77 7.01 -11.97
CA SER A 151 14.50 7.73 -12.11
C SER A 151 13.63 7.59 -10.85
N PRO A 152 13.42 8.69 -10.10
CA PRO A 152 12.46 8.71 -9.00
C PRO A 152 11.03 8.37 -9.44
N ALA A 153 10.64 8.74 -10.66
CA ALA A 153 9.33 8.42 -11.20
C ALA A 153 9.14 6.90 -11.36
N ILE A 154 10.15 6.20 -11.91
CA ILE A 154 10.13 4.73 -12.01
C ILE A 154 10.13 4.11 -10.63
N ARG A 155 10.96 4.61 -9.71
CA ARG A 155 11.00 4.09 -8.33
C ARG A 155 9.64 4.16 -7.64
N THR A 156 9.00 5.32 -7.69
CA THR A 156 7.66 5.52 -7.12
C THR A 156 6.64 4.62 -7.82
N TRP A 157 6.68 4.52 -9.15
CA TRP A 157 5.76 3.68 -9.91
C TRP A 157 5.90 2.19 -9.59
N VAL A 158 7.14 1.71 -9.47
CA VAL A 158 7.42 0.33 -9.06
C VAL A 158 6.91 0.07 -7.65
N ALA A 159 7.24 0.94 -6.69
CA ALA A 159 6.83 0.79 -5.30
C ALA A 159 5.31 0.82 -5.10
N SER A 160 4.62 1.74 -5.77
CA SER A 160 3.21 2.07 -5.47
C SER A 160 2.18 1.46 -6.41
N THR A 161 2.59 1.04 -7.62
CA THR A 161 1.66 0.47 -8.60
C THR A 161 2.02 -0.97 -8.94
N ILE A 162 3.26 -1.22 -9.38
CA ILE A 162 3.66 -2.53 -9.89
C ILE A 162 3.78 -3.55 -8.76
N LEU A 163 4.46 -3.18 -7.68
CA LEU A 163 4.73 -4.08 -6.57
C LEU A 163 3.43 -4.58 -5.90
N PRO A 164 2.45 -3.73 -5.54
CA PRO A 164 1.16 -4.20 -5.03
C PRO A 164 0.43 -5.12 -6.00
N LEU A 165 0.45 -4.79 -7.31
CA LEU A 165 -0.24 -5.58 -8.32
C LEU A 165 0.39 -6.98 -8.49
N ILE A 166 1.73 -7.05 -8.54
CA ILE A 166 2.46 -8.31 -8.67
C ILE A 166 2.28 -9.15 -7.41
N ARG A 167 2.45 -8.57 -6.22
CA ARG A 167 2.26 -9.29 -4.97
C ARG A 167 0.88 -9.90 -4.88
N ARG A 168 -0.15 -9.12 -5.21
CA ARG A 168 -1.51 -9.62 -5.21
C ARG A 168 -1.67 -10.79 -6.18
N ASN A 169 -1.27 -10.63 -7.44
CA ASN A 169 -1.61 -11.57 -8.52
C ASN A 169 -0.68 -12.79 -8.60
N PHE A 170 0.56 -12.70 -8.15
CA PHE A 170 1.57 -13.74 -8.34
C PHE A 170 2.18 -14.26 -7.03
N ASP A 171 2.33 -13.41 -6.00
CA ASP A 171 3.00 -13.84 -4.76
C ASP A 171 2.01 -14.35 -3.71
N TYR A 172 0.92 -13.61 -3.48
CA TYR A 172 -0.02 -13.83 -2.38
C TYR A 172 -1.21 -14.68 -2.78
N TYR A 173 -1.76 -14.42 -3.98
CA TYR A 173 -2.97 -15.07 -4.48
C TYR A 173 -2.75 -15.67 -5.87
N SER A 174 -1.65 -16.42 -6.04
CA SER A 174 -1.23 -17.01 -7.33
C SER A 174 -2.24 -17.96 -7.99
N GLN A 175 -3.23 -18.44 -7.25
CA GLN A 175 -4.30 -19.30 -7.78
C GLN A 175 -5.38 -18.50 -8.52
N ASP A 176 -5.44 -17.18 -8.30
CA ASP A 176 -6.38 -16.30 -8.97
C ASP A 176 -5.86 -15.86 -10.34
N THR A 177 -6.77 -15.76 -11.29
CA THR A 177 -6.49 -15.09 -12.55
C THR A 177 -6.38 -13.58 -12.31
N ALA A 178 -5.30 -12.97 -12.81
CA ALA A 178 -5.16 -11.52 -12.83
C ALA A 178 -6.36 -10.88 -13.53
N GLN A 179 -7.06 -9.96 -12.84
CA GLN A 179 -8.29 -9.35 -13.36
C GLN A 179 -8.03 -8.05 -14.11
N HIS A 180 -6.91 -7.39 -13.82
CA HIS A 180 -6.53 -6.11 -14.39
C HIS A 180 -5.12 -6.20 -14.96
N SER A 181 -4.93 -5.61 -16.14
CA SER A 181 -3.61 -5.26 -16.63
C SER A 181 -3.00 -4.15 -15.76
N LEU A 182 -1.70 -3.92 -15.90
CA LEU A 182 -0.95 -2.85 -15.25
C LEU A 182 -1.55 -1.47 -15.57
N ARG A 183 -1.90 -1.23 -16.83
CA ARG A 183 -2.51 0.04 -17.26
C ARG A 183 -3.92 0.20 -16.68
N GLU A 184 -4.72 -0.87 -16.72
CA GLU A 184 -6.07 -0.85 -16.15
C GLU A 184 -6.02 -0.57 -14.65
N PHE A 185 -5.19 -1.30 -13.90
CA PHE A 185 -5.02 -1.14 -12.46
C PHE A 185 -4.57 0.28 -12.10
N GLN A 186 -3.60 0.84 -12.82
CA GLN A 186 -3.13 2.20 -12.61
C GLN A 186 -4.28 3.22 -12.73
N ASN A 187 -5.15 3.03 -13.71
CA ASN A 187 -6.23 3.95 -14.05
C ASN A 187 -7.52 3.69 -13.25
N LEU A 188 -7.54 2.70 -12.35
CA LEU A 188 -8.67 2.49 -11.47
C LEU A 188 -8.90 3.71 -10.55
N PRO A 189 -10.17 4.07 -10.30
CA PRO A 189 -10.51 4.97 -9.21
C PRO A 189 -9.96 4.42 -7.88
N ASP A 190 -9.51 5.33 -7.01
CA ASP A 190 -8.83 4.98 -5.74
C ASP A 190 -9.58 3.92 -4.92
N LEU A 191 -10.90 4.07 -4.80
CA LEU A 191 -11.75 3.13 -4.09
C LEU A 191 -11.70 1.72 -4.71
N ALA A 192 -11.86 1.64 -6.04
CA ALA A 192 -11.87 0.37 -6.76
C ALA A 192 -10.48 -0.30 -6.74
N ALA A 193 -9.40 0.49 -6.77
CA ALA A 193 -8.04 -0.02 -6.67
C ALA A 193 -7.79 -0.68 -5.31
N VAL A 194 -8.16 -0.02 -4.21
CA VAL A 194 -7.98 -0.59 -2.87
C VAL A 194 -8.91 -1.77 -2.63
N GLU A 195 -10.17 -1.70 -3.07
CA GLU A 195 -11.11 -2.83 -3.02
C GLU A 195 -10.55 -4.04 -3.77
N TYR A 196 -9.98 -3.83 -4.96
CA TYR A 196 -9.30 -4.89 -5.71
C TYR A 196 -8.12 -5.47 -4.93
N LEU A 197 -7.25 -4.64 -4.37
CA LEU A 197 -6.09 -5.08 -3.59
C LEU A 197 -6.49 -5.93 -2.37
N LEU A 198 -7.56 -5.55 -1.67
CA LEU A 198 -8.01 -6.20 -0.42
C LEU A 198 -9.10 -7.27 -0.63
N SER A 199 -9.54 -7.51 -1.87
CA SER A 199 -10.67 -8.40 -2.20
C SER A 199 -10.52 -9.87 -1.76
N ARG A 200 -9.29 -10.34 -1.52
CA ARG A 200 -9.00 -11.72 -1.09
C ARG A 200 -8.48 -11.84 0.32
N THR A 201 -8.26 -10.71 0.99
CA THR A 201 -7.65 -10.67 2.33
C THR A 201 -8.48 -11.42 3.37
N ASP A 202 -9.80 -11.56 3.17
CA ASP A 202 -10.74 -12.19 4.11
C ASP A 202 -11.30 -13.55 3.63
N GLN A 203 -10.83 -14.08 2.50
CA GLN A 203 -11.42 -15.28 1.87
C GLN A 203 -10.67 -16.59 2.16
N ILE A 204 -9.47 -16.51 2.74
CA ILE A 204 -8.64 -17.66 3.09
C ILE A 204 -8.80 -17.93 4.60
N GLU A 205 -8.83 -19.22 4.97
CA GLU A 205 -9.13 -19.74 6.31
C GLU A 205 -8.55 -18.92 7.49
N GLU A 206 -9.30 -18.91 8.61
CA GLU A 206 -9.11 -18.07 9.82
C GLU A 206 -7.71 -18.15 10.49
N ASP A 207 -6.85 -19.09 10.09
CA ASP A 207 -5.56 -19.38 10.74
C ASP A 207 -4.34 -18.65 10.12
N VAL A 208 -4.52 -17.87 9.05
CA VAL A 208 -3.41 -17.10 8.43
C VAL A 208 -3.65 -15.60 8.59
N ASN A 209 -2.72 -14.88 9.25
CA ASN A 209 -2.77 -13.41 9.39
C ASN A 209 -2.46 -12.71 8.05
N ASN A 210 -3.35 -12.86 7.08
CA ASN A 210 -3.25 -12.23 5.77
C ASN A 210 -3.52 -10.72 5.84
N ILE A 211 -4.29 -10.26 6.85
CA ILE A 211 -4.63 -8.85 7.01
C ILE A 211 -3.37 -8.00 7.19
N GLY A 212 -2.51 -8.34 8.15
CA GLY A 212 -1.26 -7.60 8.39
C GLY A 212 -0.35 -7.59 7.16
N ARG A 213 -0.17 -8.75 6.52
CA ARG A 213 0.64 -8.91 5.30
C ARG A 213 0.10 -8.06 4.14
N ASP A 214 -1.20 -8.07 3.90
CA ASP A 214 -1.81 -7.37 2.76
C ASP A 214 -1.85 -5.86 3.00
N LEU A 215 -2.09 -5.42 4.23
CA LEU A 215 -1.97 -4.01 4.59
C LEU A 215 -0.53 -3.51 4.40
N ARG A 216 0.47 -4.27 4.87
CA ARG A 216 1.90 -3.94 4.73
C ARG A 216 2.38 -4.00 3.27
N GLY A 217 1.95 -5.00 2.52
CA GLY A 217 2.52 -5.35 1.22
C GLY A 217 1.73 -4.87 0.00
N LEU A 218 0.44 -4.56 0.17
CA LEU A 218 -0.47 -4.14 -0.92
C LEU A 218 -0.97 -2.71 -0.69
N ALA A 219 -1.75 -2.48 0.37
CA ALA A 219 -2.41 -1.19 0.60
C ALA A 219 -1.42 -0.09 1.03
N GLY A 220 -0.45 -0.41 1.89
CA GLY A 220 0.59 0.52 2.35
C GLY A 220 1.40 1.11 1.19
N PRO A 221 2.06 0.29 0.34
CA PRO A 221 2.87 0.79 -0.76
C PRO A 221 2.04 1.58 -1.78
N TRP A 222 0.78 1.20 -2.01
CA TRP A 222 -0.13 1.92 -2.91
C TRP A 222 -0.31 3.40 -2.54
N LEU A 223 -0.22 3.75 -1.25
CA LEU A 223 -0.33 5.13 -0.77
C LEU A 223 0.86 6.02 -1.16
N TYR A 224 1.98 5.45 -1.60
CA TYR A 224 3.20 6.23 -1.92
C TYR A 224 3.11 6.94 -3.28
N ASN A 225 2.01 6.80 -4.00
CA ASN A 225 1.77 7.57 -5.21
C ASN A 225 1.09 8.90 -4.90
N ASP A 226 1.79 10.01 -5.14
CA ASP A 226 1.30 11.37 -4.90
C ASP A 226 -0.01 11.70 -5.65
N SER A 227 -0.33 11.02 -6.76
CA SER A 227 -1.58 11.24 -7.49
C SER A 227 -2.85 10.81 -6.73
N ARG A 228 -2.69 9.99 -5.68
CA ARG A 228 -3.78 9.46 -4.83
C ARG A 228 -4.16 10.41 -3.70
N TRP A 229 -3.46 11.54 -3.60
CA TRP A 229 -3.59 12.50 -2.52
C TRP A 229 -4.22 13.78 -3.00
N ASN A 230 -5.25 14.22 -2.27
CA ASN A 230 -5.68 15.60 -2.33
C ASN A 230 -4.99 16.35 -1.19
N LEU A 231 -4.01 17.18 -1.52
CA LEU A 231 -3.22 17.92 -0.55
C LEU A 231 -3.80 19.30 -0.18
N GLY A 232 -4.98 19.64 -0.70
CA GLY A 232 -5.63 20.92 -0.47
C GLY A 232 -4.89 22.05 -1.16
N SER A 233 -5.52 22.72 -2.12
CA SER A 233 -5.04 24.04 -2.52
C SER A 233 -5.16 24.99 -1.32
N ASN A 234 -4.24 25.96 -1.19
CA ASN A 234 -4.36 27.15 -0.31
C ASN A 234 -5.57 28.04 -0.70
N SER A 235 -6.74 27.47 -0.95
CA SER A 235 -8.00 28.17 -1.13
C SER A 235 -8.63 28.36 0.25
N GLU A 236 -8.59 29.61 0.70
CA GLU A 236 -9.08 30.14 1.98
C GLU A 236 -10.60 30.01 2.19
N SER A 237 -11.16 28.81 2.05
CA SER A 237 -12.59 28.60 2.30
C SER A 237 -12.86 27.35 3.13
N ASP A 238 -13.46 27.64 4.28
CA ASP A 238 -14.09 26.80 5.29
C ASP A 238 -13.22 26.21 6.41
N GLU A 239 -13.58 26.62 7.61
CA GLU A 239 -12.98 26.32 8.90
C GLU A 239 -12.97 24.80 9.17
N GLY A 240 -11.78 24.23 9.40
CA GLY A 240 -11.62 23.11 10.35
C GLY A 240 -11.13 21.75 9.82
N GLN A 241 -10.85 21.57 8.52
CA GLN A 241 -10.21 20.35 8.02
C GLN A 241 -8.89 20.67 7.33
N ASN A 242 -7.77 20.32 7.97
CA ASN A 242 -6.46 20.34 7.33
C ASN A 242 -6.53 19.57 6.01
N GLY A 243 -6.17 20.23 4.90
CA GLY A 243 -6.57 19.89 3.54
C GLY A 243 -6.01 18.60 2.91
N VAL A 244 -5.41 17.71 3.70
CA VAL A 244 -4.86 16.43 3.22
C VAL A 244 -5.89 15.32 3.34
N SER A 245 -6.17 14.61 2.24
CA SER A 245 -7.03 13.43 2.24
C SER A 245 -6.63 12.42 1.16
N CYS A 246 -6.94 11.16 1.42
CA CYS A 246 -6.81 10.06 0.46
C CYS A 246 -8.05 9.17 0.57
N GLN A 247 -8.84 9.04 -0.51
CA GLN A 247 -10.08 8.28 -0.49
C GLN A 247 -9.83 6.78 -0.35
N GLY A 248 -8.82 6.26 -1.04
CA GLY A 248 -8.42 4.86 -0.91
C GLY A 248 -8.01 4.52 0.53
N TRP A 249 -7.27 5.43 1.19
CA TRP A 249 -6.91 5.24 2.60
C TRP A 249 -8.13 5.21 3.52
N GLN A 250 -9.09 6.12 3.34
CA GLN A 250 -10.31 6.12 4.13
C GLN A 250 -11.06 4.79 4.01
N TYR A 251 -11.11 4.21 2.81
CA TYR A 251 -11.67 2.88 2.61
C TYR A 251 -10.91 1.79 3.37
N VAL A 252 -9.57 1.81 3.40
CA VAL A 252 -8.78 0.88 4.21
C VAL A 252 -9.17 0.96 5.69
N LEU A 253 -9.35 2.17 6.22
CA LEU A 253 -9.75 2.39 7.61
C LEU A 253 -11.16 1.84 7.89
N ASP A 254 -12.12 2.14 7.00
CA ASP A 254 -13.49 1.64 7.09
C ASP A 254 -13.51 0.10 7.03
N TRP A 255 -12.73 -0.48 6.12
CA TRP A 255 -12.55 -1.92 5.96
C TRP A 255 -11.97 -2.57 7.23
N LEU A 256 -10.93 -1.98 7.82
CA LEU A 256 -10.30 -2.47 9.05
C LEU A 256 -11.28 -2.48 10.23
N VAL A 257 -12.02 -1.38 10.41
CA VAL A 257 -13.03 -1.22 11.46
C VAL A 257 -14.20 -2.18 11.27
N LEU A 258 -14.64 -2.41 10.03
CA LEU A 258 -15.65 -3.40 9.71
C LEU A 258 -15.18 -4.82 10.09
N HIS A 259 -13.91 -5.16 9.81
CA HIS A 259 -13.35 -6.46 10.17
C HIS A 259 -13.25 -6.69 11.67
N ALA A 260 -12.96 -5.65 12.46
CA ALA A 260 -12.96 -5.76 13.92
C ALA A 260 -14.29 -6.28 14.48
N SER A 261 -15.41 -5.96 13.81
CA SER A 261 -16.74 -6.43 14.19
C SER A 261 -17.04 -7.88 13.79
N LYS A 262 -16.33 -8.41 12.79
CA LYS A 262 -16.54 -9.77 12.23
C LYS A 262 -15.52 -10.77 12.76
N SER A 263 -14.24 -10.43 12.72
CA SER A 263 -13.11 -11.27 13.10
C SER A 263 -12.08 -10.50 13.93
N TRP A 264 -12.47 -10.19 15.17
CA TRP A 264 -11.68 -9.32 16.04
C TRP A 264 -10.26 -9.84 16.34
N LYS A 265 -10.06 -11.18 16.34
CA LYS A 265 -8.73 -11.78 16.61
C LYS A 265 -7.73 -11.38 15.55
N VAL A 266 -8.07 -11.64 14.29
CA VAL A 266 -7.23 -11.31 13.14
C VAL A 266 -7.02 -9.81 13.04
N THR A 267 -8.04 -8.99 13.31
CA THR A 267 -7.87 -7.53 13.35
C THR A 267 -6.94 -7.09 14.48
N ALA A 268 -7.05 -7.69 15.67
CA ALA A 268 -6.19 -7.34 16.80
C ALA A 268 -4.74 -7.77 16.55
N ASP A 269 -4.50 -8.93 15.92
CA ASP A 269 -3.16 -9.39 15.53
C ASP A 269 -2.58 -8.50 14.42
N ALA A 270 -3.38 -8.14 13.42
CA ALA A 270 -2.96 -7.23 12.34
C ALA A 270 -2.57 -5.84 12.85
N ILE A 271 -3.34 -5.25 13.78
CA ILE A 271 -2.98 -3.95 14.39
C ILE A 271 -1.72 -4.09 15.25
N GLU A 272 -1.57 -5.19 15.98
CA GLU A 272 -0.38 -5.45 16.81
C GLU A 272 0.89 -5.55 15.96
N GLU A 273 0.79 -6.23 14.81
CA GLU A 273 1.92 -6.52 13.93
C GLU A 273 2.25 -5.42 12.91
N TRP A 274 1.35 -4.46 12.63
CA TRP A 274 1.54 -3.44 11.60
C TRP A 274 1.48 -2.02 12.17
N ASP A 275 2.49 -1.19 11.85
CA ASP A 275 2.66 0.15 12.45
C ASP A 275 1.97 1.24 11.61
N GLY A 276 1.01 0.81 10.80
CA GLY A 276 0.36 1.62 9.78
C GLY A 276 1.26 1.84 8.56
N PRO A 277 0.89 2.79 7.67
CA PRO A 277 1.55 2.97 6.38
C PRO A 277 3.04 3.32 6.42
N SER A 278 3.57 3.74 7.56
CA SER A 278 5.02 3.96 7.73
C SER A 278 5.84 2.68 7.74
N ASP A 279 5.20 1.54 8.03
CA ASP A 279 5.74 0.18 7.95
C ASP A 279 5.27 -0.50 6.66
N ALA A 280 5.16 0.25 5.55
CA ALA A 280 4.90 -0.32 4.25
C ALA A 280 6.14 -1.04 3.72
N ASP A 281 5.96 -2.24 3.17
CA ASP A 281 7.02 -2.99 2.51
C ASP A 281 7.14 -2.52 1.04
N LEU A 282 8.14 -1.68 0.76
CA LEU A 282 8.39 -1.13 -0.58
C LEU A 282 9.29 -2.01 -1.46
N GLY A 283 9.68 -3.20 -0.99
CA GLY A 283 10.60 -4.10 -1.71
C GLY A 283 11.92 -3.42 -2.08
N ASP A 284 12.39 -3.69 -3.30
CA ASP A 284 13.64 -3.12 -3.83
C ASP A 284 13.56 -1.62 -4.14
N ALA A 285 12.35 -1.04 -4.15
CA ALA A 285 12.13 0.38 -4.40
C ALA A 285 12.29 1.22 -3.12
N ALA A 286 13.32 0.92 -2.33
CA ALA A 286 13.67 1.69 -1.14
C ALA A 286 13.98 3.16 -1.49
N GLY A 287 13.62 4.08 -0.59
CA GLY A 287 13.88 5.52 -0.77
C GLY A 287 12.75 6.31 -1.46
N VAL A 288 11.55 5.73 -1.58
CA VAL A 288 10.33 6.52 -1.77
C VAL A 288 9.83 7.01 -0.42
N PHE A 289 9.48 8.28 -0.33
CA PHE A 289 9.09 8.91 0.93
C PHE A 289 7.76 9.64 0.79
N LEU A 290 6.92 9.51 1.81
CA LEU A 290 5.75 10.36 1.99
C LEU A 290 6.16 11.70 2.60
N ARG A 291 5.42 12.75 2.26
CA ARG A 291 5.56 14.08 2.86
C ARG A 291 5.09 14.03 4.31
N GLN A 292 5.65 14.91 5.15
CA GLN A 292 5.29 14.96 6.58
C GLN A 292 3.77 15.10 6.80
N GLN A 293 3.09 15.93 6.01
CA GLN A 293 1.63 16.11 6.13
C GLN A 293 0.84 14.84 5.81
N GLN A 294 1.32 14.02 4.86
CA GLN A 294 0.72 12.71 4.57
C GLN A 294 0.97 11.76 5.73
N LEU A 295 2.20 11.69 6.26
CA LEU A 295 2.55 10.85 7.41
C LEU A 295 1.72 11.20 8.66
N ASP A 296 1.57 12.49 8.96
CA ASP A 296 0.78 12.97 10.09
C ASP A 296 -0.69 12.55 9.93
N TYR A 297 -1.27 12.74 8.73
CA TYR A 297 -2.63 12.32 8.41
C TYR A 297 -2.82 10.80 8.54
N LEU A 298 -1.89 9.99 8.00
CA LEU A 298 -1.96 8.53 8.07
C LEU A 298 -1.85 8.04 9.52
N SER A 299 -0.91 8.58 10.29
CA SER A 299 -0.73 8.24 11.70
C SER A 299 -1.97 8.57 12.52
N GLU A 300 -2.49 9.81 12.38
CA GLU A 300 -3.65 10.29 13.11
C GLU A 300 -4.89 9.41 12.85
N THR A 301 -5.15 9.14 11.57
CA THR A 301 -6.34 8.39 11.14
C THR A 301 -6.21 6.89 11.38
N TYR A 302 -4.98 6.32 11.32
CA TYR A 302 -4.72 4.93 11.68
C TYR A 302 -4.96 4.68 13.17
N ILE A 303 -4.41 5.54 14.05
CA ILE A 303 -4.66 5.46 15.50
C ILE A 303 -6.16 5.57 15.78
N ARG A 304 -6.87 6.49 15.13
CA ARG A 304 -8.32 6.61 15.25
C ARG A 304 -9.05 5.31 14.88
N ALA A 305 -8.67 4.67 13.77
CA ALA A 305 -9.26 3.41 13.34
C ALA A 305 -8.92 2.24 14.28
N ALA A 306 -7.71 2.20 14.85
CA ALA A 306 -7.36 1.22 15.86
C ALA A 306 -8.25 1.37 17.10
N LEU A 307 -8.43 2.59 17.62
CA LEU A 307 -9.33 2.85 18.75
C LEU A 307 -10.78 2.49 18.41
N ALA A 308 -11.26 2.87 17.23
CA ALA A 308 -12.59 2.51 16.73
C ALA A 308 -12.79 0.98 16.69
N SER A 309 -11.79 0.24 16.21
CA SER A 309 -11.81 -1.22 16.13
C SER A 309 -12.01 -1.86 17.51
N ALA A 310 -11.31 -1.37 18.53
CA ALA A 310 -11.46 -1.85 19.91
C ALA A 310 -12.87 -1.60 20.49
N TYR A 311 -13.53 -0.49 20.13
CA TYR A 311 -14.93 -0.24 20.51
C TYR A 311 -15.92 -1.23 19.85
N LEU A 312 -15.61 -1.69 18.64
CA LEU A 312 -16.52 -2.53 17.84
C LEU A 312 -16.39 -4.03 18.10
N ILE A 313 -15.43 -4.49 18.89
CA ILE A 313 -15.31 -5.90 19.28
C ILE A 313 -16.61 -6.34 19.98
N PRO A 314 -17.39 -7.28 19.38
CA PRO A 314 -18.74 -7.56 19.85
C PRO A 314 -18.77 -8.55 21.03
N VAL A 315 -17.71 -9.34 21.19
CA VAL A 315 -17.67 -10.48 22.11
C VAL A 315 -17.36 -10.03 23.55
N PRO A 316 -18.23 -10.32 24.53
CA PRO A 316 -17.99 -9.99 25.94
C PRO A 316 -17.24 -11.12 26.66
N SER A 317 -16.01 -11.43 26.23
CA SER A 317 -15.15 -12.45 26.84
C SER A 317 -13.82 -11.86 27.32
N MET A 318 -13.13 -12.56 28.23
CA MET A 318 -11.81 -12.14 28.70
C MET A 318 -10.78 -12.06 27.57
N ASP A 319 -10.83 -12.99 26.61
CA ASP A 319 -9.92 -13.01 25.47
C ASP A 319 -10.16 -11.82 24.53
N ALA A 320 -11.44 -11.50 24.25
CA ALA A 320 -11.81 -10.37 23.43
C ALA A 320 -11.41 -9.02 24.08
N LEU A 321 -11.53 -8.93 25.40
CA LEU A 321 -11.09 -7.77 26.16
C LEU A 321 -9.57 -7.66 26.22
N ALA A 322 -8.84 -8.78 26.31
CA ALA A 322 -7.39 -8.79 26.17
C ALA A 322 -6.97 -8.33 24.76
N GLY A 323 -7.64 -8.78 23.71
CA GLY A 323 -7.44 -8.31 22.34
C GLY A 323 -7.67 -6.80 22.20
N ALA A 324 -8.77 -6.29 22.73
CA ALA A 324 -9.04 -4.84 22.78
C ALA A 324 -7.92 -4.07 23.51
N TYR A 325 -7.41 -4.64 24.62
CA TYR A 325 -6.31 -4.04 25.38
C TYR A 325 -5.00 -3.99 24.58
N ARG A 326 -4.69 -5.04 23.81
CA ARG A 326 -3.52 -5.04 22.91
C ARG A 326 -3.64 -3.94 21.85
N ILE A 327 -4.82 -3.79 21.23
CA ILE A 327 -5.07 -2.73 20.25
C ILE A 327 -4.81 -1.34 20.86
N VAL A 328 -5.34 -1.06 22.05
CA VAL A 328 -5.11 0.21 22.75
C VAL A 328 -3.63 0.40 23.12
N SER A 329 -2.97 -0.66 23.59
CA SER A 329 -1.54 -0.63 23.92
C SER A 329 -0.70 -0.31 22.70
N ARG A 330 -1.08 -0.84 21.52
CA ARG A 330 -0.40 -0.55 20.27
C ARG A 330 -0.66 0.88 19.80
N ALA A 331 -1.91 1.34 19.83
CA ALA A 331 -2.26 2.73 19.54
C ALA A 331 -1.51 3.73 20.44
N TRP A 332 -1.32 3.38 21.71
CA TRP A 332 -0.55 4.18 22.68
C TRP A 332 0.93 4.32 22.28
N LEU A 333 1.56 3.23 21.86
CA LEU A 333 2.93 3.22 21.35
C LEU A 333 3.06 4.04 20.05
N LEU A 334 2.13 3.86 19.10
CA LEU A 334 2.12 4.59 17.83
C LEU A 334 1.92 6.10 18.02
N PHE A 335 1.20 6.49 19.09
CA PHE A 335 1.08 7.89 19.50
C PHE A 335 2.37 8.46 20.14
N GLY A 336 3.42 7.66 20.28
CA GLY A 336 4.73 8.07 20.80
C GLY A 336 4.82 8.08 22.32
N GLN A 337 3.99 7.30 23.01
CA GLN A 337 4.03 7.16 24.47
C GLN A 337 4.74 5.85 24.89
N ASP A 338 5.17 5.79 26.15
CA ASP A 338 5.79 4.59 26.71
C ASP A 338 4.82 3.40 26.79
N GLN A 339 5.38 2.18 26.74
CA GLN A 339 4.61 0.95 26.77
C GLN A 339 3.70 0.85 28.00
N LEU A 340 2.41 0.56 27.77
CA LEU A 340 1.46 0.30 28.84
C LEU A 340 1.80 -1.01 29.58
N PRO A 341 1.49 -1.12 30.89
CA PRO A 341 1.59 -2.38 31.60
C PRO A 341 0.76 -3.47 30.93
N SER A 342 1.15 -4.74 31.12
CA SER A 342 0.40 -5.88 30.58
C SER A 342 -1.05 -5.87 31.06
N PHE A 343 -1.95 -6.44 30.26
CA PHE A 343 -3.38 -6.55 30.61
C PHE A 343 -3.61 -7.18 31.99
N HIS A 344 -2.83 -8.21 32.34
CA HIS A 344 -2.90 -8.85 33.64
C HIS A 344 -2.46 -7.92 34.77
N ALA A 345 -1.31 -7.26 34.63
CA ALA A 345 -0.79 -6.32 35.62
C ALA A 345 -1.76 -5.16 35.87
N SER A 346 -2.35 -4.60 34.81
CA SER A 346 -3.36 -3.54 34.89
C SER A 346 -4.66 -3.97 35.55
N LEU A 347 -5.00 -5.27 35.52
CA LEU A 347 -6.17 -5.80 36.22
C LEU A 347 -5.91 -6.13 37.70
N GLU A 348 -4.68 -6.46 38.05
CA GLU A 348 -4.26 -6.60 39.45
C GLU A 348 -4.10 -5.23 40.13
N HIS A 349 -3.53 -4.27 39.41
CA HIS A 349 -3.26 -2.92 39.89
C HIS A 349 -3.94 -1.92 38.95
N LEU A 350 -5.22 -1.65 39.23
CA LEU A 350 -6.03 -0.75 38.40
C LEU A 350 -5.37 0.64 38.33
N PRO A 351 -5.14 1.18 37.13
CA PRO A 351 -4.52 2.49 36.97
C PRO A 351 -5.45 3.59 37.51
N ALA A 352 -4.85 4.67 38.02
CA ALA A 352 -5.58 5.86 38.40
C ALA A 352 -6.03 6.60 37.13
N LEU A 353 -7.29 6.40 36.73
CA LEU A 353 -7.84 7.03 35.54
C LEU A 353 -8.28 8.47 35.83
N PRO A 354 -8.08 9.42 34.89
CA PRO A 354 -8.58 10.78 35.03
C PRO A 354 -10.10 10.79 35.24
N ALA A 355 -10.60 11.78 35.99
CA ALA A 355 -12.04 11.90 36.24
C ALA A 355 -12.80 12.00 34.91
N LEU A 356 -13.91 11.27 34.77
CA LEU A 356 -14.72 11.20 33.54
C LEU A 356 -15.11 12.58 32.96
N SER A 357 -15.27 13.58 33.82
CA SER A 357 -15.56 14.97 33.45
C SER A 357 -14.45 15.65 32.64
N THR A 358 -13.20 15.20 32.79
CA THR A 358 -12.03 15.67 32.04
C THR A 358 -11.85 14.95 30.69
N LEU A 359 -12.48 13.78 30.53
CA LEU A 359 -12.33 12.89 29.37
C LEU A 359 -13.45 13.08 28.32
N ASN A 360 -14.55 13.74 28.69
CA ASN A 360 -15.71 13.92 27.82
C ASN A 360 -16.28 15.35 27.89
N PRO A 361 -15.57 16.36 27.33
CA PRO A 361 -16.03 17.75 27.32
C PRO A 361 -17.29 17.98 26.48
N ALA A 362 -17.57 17.12 25.49
CA ALA A 362 -18.74 17.19 24.60
C ALA A 362 -20.06 16.75 25.25
N GLY A 363 -20.01 16.14 26.45
CA GLY A 363 -21.17 15.64 27.18
C GLY A 363 -21.49 14.16 26.92
N GLY A 364 -22.03 13.49 27.94
CA GLY A 364 -22.27 12.03 27.93
C GLY A 364 -23.11 11.52 26.76
N LYS A 365 -24.23 12.20 26.46
CA LYS A 365 -25.16 11.77 25.40
C LYS A 365 -24.60 11.96 23.99
N VAL A 366 -23.86 13.04 23.74
CA VAL A 366 -23.25 13.33 22.44
C VAL A 366 -22.19 12.28 22.13
N SER A 367 -21.32 12.00 23.10
CA SER A 367 -20.32 10.93 22.99
C SER A 367 -20.93 9.54 22.85
N ALA A 368 -22.08 9.27 23.45
CA ALA A 368 -22.80 8.01 23.22
C ALA A 368 -23.30 7.87 21.77
N THR A 369 -23.74 8.98 21.15
CA THR A 369 -24.10 8.99 19.72
C THR A 369 -22.89 8.74 18.84
N HIS A 370 -21.77 9.43 19.12
CA HIS A 370 -20.52 9.23 18.40
C HIS A 370 -20.00 7.79 18.49
N MET A 371 -20.10 7.15 19.66
CA MET A 371 -19.72 5.75 19.84
C MET A 371 -20.56 4.77 19.00
N ARG A 372 -21.79 5.16 18.63
CA ARG A 372 -22.70 4.31 17.86
C ARG A 372 -22.51 4.45 16.35
N ASN A 373 -22.21 5.65 15.87
CA ASN A 373 -22.33 5.97 14.44
C ASN A 373 -21.06 6.57 13.82
N ASP A 374 -20.21 7.22 14.60
CA ASP A 374 -19.22 8.17 14.06
C ASP A 374 -17.79 7.90 14.54
N LEU A 375 -17.44 6.64 14.79
CA LEU A 375 -16.14 6.25 15.38
C LEU A 375 -14.91 6.68 14.56
N LEU A 376 -15.05 6.86 13.24
CA LEU A 376 -13.97 7.31 12.36
C LEU A 376 -13.97 8.82 12.07
N GLN A 377 -14.99 9.56 12.51
CA GLN A 377 -15.07 11.00 12.28
C GLN A 377 -13.99 11.73 13.09
N SER A 378 -13.33 12.73 12.48
CA SER A 378 -12.28 13.53 13.12
C SER A 378 -12.78 14.33 14.32
N SER A 379 -14.06 14.68 14.33
CA SER A 379 -14.73 15.35 15.43
C SER A 379 -15.02 14.45 16.64
N ASN A 380 -14.83 13.13 16.52
CA ASN A 380 -15.17 12.20 17.59
C ASN A 380 -14.13 12.20 18.72
N PRO A 381 -14.48 12.65 19.95
CA PRO A 381 -13.54 12.72 21.05
C PRO A 381 -13.13 11.34 21.60
N LEU A 382 -13.89 10.28 21.33
CA LEU A 382 -13.64 8.94 21.84
C LEU A 382 -12.53 8.20 21.10
N THR A 383 -12.23 8.63 19.88
CA THR A 383 -11.24 8.02 18.98
C THR A 383 -10.23 9.04 18.46
N ALA A 384 -10.32 10.32 18.87
CA ALA A 384 -9.28 11.31 18.63
C ALA A 384 -7.94 10.81 19.18
N PRO A 385 -6.82 10.84 18.43
CA PRO A 385 -5.54 10.32 18.90
C PRO A 385 -4.99 11.23 20.00
N SER A 386 -5.27 10.86 21.24
CA SER A 386 -4.93 11.63 22.42
C SER A 386 -4.82 10.71 23.63
N VAL A 387 -4.00 11.13 24.59
CA VAL A 387 -3.87 10.42 25.88
C VAL A 387 -5.22 10.25 26.56
N SER A 388 -6.13 11.24 26.44
CA SER A 388 -7.46 11.21 27.04
C SER A 388 -8.36 10.11 26.46
N SER A 389 -8.47 10.03 25.13
CA SER A 389 -9.33 9.03 24.49
C SER A 389 -8.86 7.60 24.76
N MET A 390 -7.54 7.39 24.73
CA MET A 390 -6.94 6.09 24.98
C MET A 390 -7.06 5.67 26.45
N ASN A 391 -6.86 6.59 27.40
CA ASN A 391 -7.12 6.33 28.83
C ASN A 391 -8.59 6.00 29.08
N PHE A 392 -9.49 6.72 28.42
CA PHE A 392 -10.92 6.45 28.53
C PHE A 392 -11.25 5.03 28.06
N LEU A 393 -10.77 4.65 26.87
CA LEU A 393 -10.97 3.33 26.31
C LEU A 393 -10.30 2.22 27.16
N GLN A 394 -9.08 2.44 27.65
CA GLN A 394 -8.41 1.54 28.61
C GLN A 394 -9.30 1.32 29.84
N GLY A 395 -9.87 2.40 30.39
CA GLY A 395 -10.79 2.33 31.51
C GLY A 395 -12.05 1.53 31.23
N LEU A 396 -12.63 1.66 30.04
CA LEU A 396 -13.78 0.86 29.62
C LEU A 396 -13.42 -0.63 29.52
N ILE A 397 -12.28 -0.96 28.93
CA ILE A 397 -11.80 -2.34 28.78
C ILE A 397 -11.56 -2.97 30.16
N LEU A 398 -10.87 -2.28 31.07
CA LEU A 398 -10.60 -2.78 32.41
C LEU A 398 -11.90 -2.92 33.23
N SER A 399 -12.83 -1.97 33.11
CA SER A 399 -14.14 -2.05 33.76
C SER A 399 -14.95 -3.24 33.25
N ALA A 400 -15.01 -3.43 31.92
CA ALA A 400 -15.67 -4.58 31.31
C ALA A 400 -15.03 -5.91 31.75
N SER A 401 -13.71 -5.92 31.91
CA SER A 401 -12.96 -7.10 32.37
C SER A 401 -13.28 -7.45 33.82
N VAL A 402 -13.34 -6.46 34.71
CA VAL A 402 -13.75 -6.68 36.11
C VAL A 402 -15.17 -7.22 36.19
N MET A 403 -16.12 -6.63 35.45
CA MET A 403 -17.50 -7.11 35.39
C MET A 403 -17.59 -8.54 34.88
N THR A 404 -16.85 -8.85 33.80
CA THR A 404 -16.82 -10.19 33.19
C THR A 404 -16.22 -11.23 34.15
N ARG A 405 -15.13 -10.92 34.86
CA ARG A 405 -14.55 -11.78 35.92
C ARG A 405 -15.54 -12.04 37.07
N LEU A 406 -16.37 -11.05 37.40
CA LEU A 406 -17.39 -11.18 38.43
C LEU A 406 -18.62 -11.98 37.98
N GLY A 407 -18.73 -12.31 36.69
CA GLY A 407 -19.80 -13.14 36.12
C GLY A 407 -20.86 -12.34 35.36
N ILE A 408 -20.62 -11.06 35.08
CA ILE A 408 -21.51 -10.22 34.26
C ILE A 408 -20.79 -9.91 32.94
N PRO A 409 -21.12 -10.59 31.83
CA PRO A 409 -20.40 -10.43 30.56
C PRO A 409 -20.61 -9.03 30.00
N TYR A 410 -19.52 -8.28 29.83
CA TYR A 410 -19.51 -6.92 29.29
C TYR A 410 -18.57 -6.82 28.09
N SER A 411 -19.06 -6.25 26.99
CA SER A 411 -18.19 -5.77 25.90
C SER A 411 -17.72 -4.34 26.20
N VAL A 412 -16.70 -3.89 25.47
CA VAL A 412 -16.20 -2.51 25.55
C VAL A 412 -17.32 -1.50 25.26
N LYS A 413 -18.09 -1.75 24.20
CA LYS A 413 -19.26 -0.93 23.84
C LYS A 413 -20.28 -0.84 24.98
N ARG A 414 -20.62 -1.96 25.63
CA ARG A 414 -21.58 -1.97 26.74
C ARG A 414 -21.07 -1.20 27.95
N ALA A 415 -19.79 -1.33 28.29
CA ALA A 415 -19.17 -0.51 29.34
C ALA A 415 -19.24 0.99 28.97
N GLY A 416 -18.95 1.34 27.72
CA GLY A 416 -19.07 2.72 27.22
C GLY A 416 -20.49 3.28 27.36
N GLU A 417 -21.51 2.54 26.94
CA GLU A 417 -22.90 3.00 27.01
C GLU A 417 -23.34 3.26 28.45
N MET A 418 -22.98 2.36 29.37
CA MET A 418 -23.27 2.50 30.81
C MET A 418 -22.68 3.77 31.42
N VAL A 419 -21.48 4.15 31.00
CA VAL A 419 -20.75 5.32 31.52
C VAL A 419 -21.22 6.61 30.86
N LEU A 420 -21.49 6.58 29.55
CA LEU A 420 -21.82 7.76 28.75
C LEU A 420 -23.28 8.18 28.89
N LEU A 421 -24.23 7.23 28.92
CA LEU A 421 -25.66 7.55 29.01
C LEU A 421 -26.09 7.99 30.41
N ARG A 422 -25.38 7.52 31.45
CA ARG A 422 -25.66 7.80 32.86
C ARG A 422 -27.12 7.53 33.28
N ASP A 423 -27.72 6.46 32.76
CA ASP A 423 -29.06 6.03 33.18
C ASP A 423 -28.98 5.43 34.60
N ALA A 424 -29.48 6.19 35.59
CA ALA A 424 -29.44 5.81 36.99
C ALA A 424 -30.23 4.52 37.29
N ARG A 425 -31.30 4.23 36.53
CA ARG A 425 -32.10 3.02 36.71
C ARG A 425 -31.32 1.80 36.24
N GLU A 426 -30.69 1.89 35.07
CA GLU A 426 -29.85 0.83 34.51
C GLU A 426 -28.63 0.56 35.41
N GLN A 427 -27.91 1.62 35.80
CA GLN A 427 -26.75 1.52 36.70
C GLN A 427 -27.09 0.88 38.04
N LYS A 428 -28.22 1.27 38.65
CA LYS A 428 -28.71 0.65 39.89
C LYS A 428 -29.02 -0.84 39.68
N GLY A 429 -29.64 -1.19 38.55
CA GLY A 429 -29.94 -2.58 38.20
C GLY A 429 -28.69 -3.45 38.12
N GLU A 430 -27.66 -2.97 37.43
CA GLU A 430 -26.38 -3.68 37.29
C GLU A 430 -25.62 -3.78 38.61
N LEU A 431 -25.63 -2.72 39.43
CA LEU A 431 -25.03 -2.76 40.78
C LEU A 431 -25.69 -3.83 41.66
N VAL A 432 -27.03 -3.92 41.64
CA VAL A 432 -27.76 -4.94 42.40
C VAL A 432 -27.39 -6.35 41.95
N LYS A 433 -27.24 -6.59 40.63
CA LYS A 433 -26.78 -7.88 40.10
C LYS A 433 -25.38 -8.21 40.61
N LEU A 434 -24.45 -7.25 40.54
CA LEU A 434 -23.07 -7.41 40.98
C LEU A 434 -22.99 -7.73 42.48
N VAL A 435 -23.71 -7.00 43.33
CA VAL A 435 -23.75 -7.26 44.77
C VAL A 435 -24.24 -8.67 45.07
N ARG A 436 -25.29 -9.14 44.38
CA ARG A 436 -25.79 -10.52 44.56
C ARG A 436 -24.74 -11.57 44.17
N LEU A 437 -24.05 -11.38 43.05
CA LEU A 437 -23.01 -12.32 42.61
C LEU A 437 -21.83 -12.40 43.58
N VAL A 438 -21.36 -11.24 44.08
CA VAL A 438 -20.27 -11.19 45.06
C VAL A 438 -20.67 -11.86 46.38
N LEU A 439 -21.89 -11.62 46.85
CA LEU A 439 -22.41 -12.26 48.07
C LEU A 439 -22.50 -13.79 47.92
N ASN A 440 -22.99 -14.27 46.77
CA ASN A 440 -23.12 -15.71 46.51
C ASN A 440 -21.75 -16.40 46.40
N LYS A 441 -20.78 -15.81 45.68
CA LYS A 441 -19.41 -16.35 45.60
C LYS A 441 -18.73 -16.45 46.96
N ARG A 442 -18.98 -15.48 47.85
CA ARG A 442 -18.43 -15.50 49.21
C ARG A 442 -19.03 -16.64 50.06
N GLN A 443 -20.30 -16.98 49.86
CA GLN A 443 -20.94 -18.10 50.55
C GLN A 443 -20.42 -19.46 50.07
N GLU A 444 -20.14 -19.62 48.77
CA GLU A 444 -19.56 -20.85 48.20
C GLU A 444 -18.11 -21.11 48.69
N VAL A 445 -17.29 -20.06 48.83
CA VAL A 445 -15.93 -20.18 49.39
C VAL A 445 -15.97 -20.60 50.86
N VAL A 446 -16.92 -20.09 51.64
CA VAL A 446 -17.08 -20.47 53.07
C VAL A 446 -17.61 -21.91 53.22
N MET A 447 -18.43 -22.40 52.29
CA MET A 447 -18.98 -23.76 52.31
C MET A 447 -18.02 -24.83 51.77
N SER A 448 -17.00 -24.46 50.99
CA SER A 448 -15.98 -25.40 50.47
C SER A 448 -14.71 -25.50 51.33
N THR A 449 -14.58 -24.64 52.35
CA THR A 449 -13.42 -24.58 53.27
C THR A 449 -13.76 -25.01 54.71
N GLY A 450 -15.00 -25.46 54.96
CA GLY A 450 -15.43 -26.14 56.18
C GLY A 450 -15.77 -27.59 55.88
#